data_AF-A0A6L5G083-F1
#
_entry.id   AF-A0A6L5G083-F1
#
_cell.length_a   1.000
_cell.length_b   1.000
_cell.length_c   1.000
_cell.angle_alpha   90.00
_cell.angle_beta   90.00
_cell.angle_gamma   90.00
#
_symmetry.space_group_name_H-M   'P 1'
#
loop_
_entity.id
_entity.type
_entity.pdbx_description
1 polymer ?
#
loop_
_entity_poly.entity_id
_entity_poly.type
_entity_poly.pdbx_seq_one_letter_code
_entity_poly.pdbx_strand_id
1 'polypeptide(L)'
;VTLNRTIAAAMVHGPPAGLKLLDELEDDGRLAEHHRLDAVRAHLLEMAGDTQGAIAHYRIAAQRTRSIPERHYLTARAARLKDHR
;
A
#
# COMPACT_ATOMS: atom_id res chain seq x y z
N VAL A 1 9.32 -8.91 -9.23
CA VAL A 1 8.89 -8.05 -10.35
C VAL A 1 7.39 -7.72 -10.34
N THR A 2 6.64 -8.18 -9.32
CA THR A 2 5.17 -8.15 -9.36
C THR A 2 4.55 -6.89 -8.74
N LEU A 3 5.10 -6.37 -7.63
CA LEU A 3 4.67 -5.09 -7.03
C LEU A 3 4.77 -3.90 -8.02
N ASN A 4 5.86 -3.80 -8.77
CA ASN A 4 6.03 -2.74 -9.77
C ASN A 4 4.96 -2.84 -10.88
N ARG A 5 4.53 -4.06 -11.25
CA ARG A 5 3.45 -4.26 -12.22
C ARG A 5 2.11 -3.81 -11.66
N THR A 6 1.83 -4.07 -10.39
CA THR A 6 0.61 -3.61 -9.72
C THR A 6 0.49 -2.09 -9.73
N ILE A 7 1.58 -1.39 -9.41
CA ILE A 7 1.64 0.07 -9.44
C ILE A 7 1.48 0.58 -10.88
N ALA A 8 2.20 0.00 -11.84
CA ALA A 8 2.09 0.39 -13.25
C ALA A 8 0.66 0.20 -13.78
N ALA A 9 0.00 -0.91 -13.45
CA ALA A 9 -1.39 -1.14 -13.81
C ALA A 9 -2.34 -0.12 -13.19
N ALA A 10 -2.12 0.26 -11.92
CA ALA A 10 -2.88 1.33 -11.28
C ALA A 10 -2.72 2.68 -11.98
N MET A 11 -1.52 3.00 -12.43
CA MET A 11 -1.23 4.25 -13.13
C MET A 11 -1.84 4.29 -14.54
N VAL A 12 -1.94 3.14 -15.21
CA VAL A 12 -2.46 3.04 -16.59
C VAL A 12 -3.99 2.85 -16.63
N HIS A 13 -4.53 2.01 -15.76
CA HIS A 13 -5.93 1.58 -15.77
C HIS A 13 -6.73 2.07 -14.55
N GLY A 14 -6.10 2.83 -13.66
CA GLY A 14 -6.70 3.38 -12.45
C GLY A 14 -6.52 2.49 -11.22
N PRO A 15 -6.69 3.06 -10.00
CA PRO A 15 -6.46 2.36 -8.74
C PRO A 15 -7.16 1.00 -8.57
N PRO A 16 -8.43 0.81 -9.02
CA PRO A 16 -9.11 -0.48 -8.88
C PRO A 16 -8.42 -1.63 -9.62
N ALA A 17 -7.82 -1.36 -10.78
CA ALA A 17 -7.10 -2.37 -11.55
C ALA A 17 -5.82 -2.83 -10.81
N GLY A 18 -5.14 -1.89 -10.16
CA GLY A 18 -4.01 -2.20 -9.29
C GLY A 18 -4.43 -3.01 -8.07
N LEU A 19 -5.53 -2.65 -7.40
CA LEU A 19 -6.00 -3.37 -6.22
C LEU A 19 -6.35 -4.82 -6.56
N LYS A 20 -7.03 -5.07 -7.68
CA LYS A 20 -7.34 -6.44 -8.13
C LYS A 20 -6.08 -7.28 -8.34
N LEU A 21 -5.06 -6.72 -9.01
CA LEU A 21 -3.78 -7.42 -9.18
C LEU A 21 -3.03 -7.63 -7.86
N LEU A 22 -3.25 -6.75 -6.87
CA LEU A 22 -2.66 -6.90 -5.56
C LEU A 22 -3.32 -8.03 -4.77
N ASP A 23 -4.65 -8.16 -4.86
CA ASP A 23 -5.42 -9.24 -4.23
C ASP A 23 -5.01 -10.60 -4.80
N GLU A 24 -4.86 -10.70 -6.13
CA GLU A 24 -4.33 -11.91 -6.79
C GLU A 24 -2.92 -12.29 -6.29
N LEU A 25 -2.09 -11.30 -5.91
CA LEU A 25 -0.75 -11.54 -5.36
C LEU A 25 -0.74 -11.93 -3.89
N GLU A 26 -1.74 -11.49 -3.12
CA GLU A 26 -1.91 -11.89 -1.73
C GLU A 26 -2.30 -13.37 -1.65
N ASP A 27 -3.22 -13.81 -2.52
CA ASP A 27 -3.67 -15.21 -2.61
C ASP A 27 -2.54 -16.16 -3.04
N ASP A 28 -1.59 -15.67 -3.84
CA ASP A 28 -0.50 -16.48 -4.36
C ASP A 28 0.57 -16.83 -3.30
N GLY A 29 0.51 -16.22 -2.09
CA GLY A 29 1.32 -16.55 -0.90
C GLY A 29 2.84 -16.45 -1.03
N ARG A 30 3.34 -16.12 -2.23
CA ARG A 30 4.76 -16.18 -2.62
C ARG A 30 5.54 -14.91 -2.32
N LEU A 31 4.88 -13.84 -1.85
CA LEU A 31 5.56 -12.61 -1.44
C LEU A 31 5.91 -12.65 0.05
N ALA A 32 7.18 -12.96 0.33
CA ALA A 32 7.79 -13.04 1.66
C ALA A 32 7.75 -11.73 2.50
N GLU A 33 7.13 -10.67 2.00
CA GLU A 33 7.12 -9.35 2.62
C GLU A 33 5.73 -8.74 2.57
N HIS A 34 4.77 -9.37 3.27
CA HIS A 34 3.39 -8.88 3.44
C HIS A 34 3.31 -7.38 3.77
N HIS A 35 4.29 -6.84 4.50
CA HIS A 35 4.36 -5.40 4.80
C HIS A 35 4.54 -4.51 3.55
N ARG A 36 5.21 -4.99 2.49
CA ARG A 36 5.33 -4.28 1.21
C ARG A 36 4.01 -4.31 0.44
N LEU A 37 3.25 -5.42 0.54
CA LEU A 37 1.89 -5.48 0.00
C LEU A 37 0.98 -4.48 0.72
N ASP A 38 1.04 -4.44 2.06
CA ASP A 38 0.33 -3.45 2.86
C ASP A 38 0.70 -2.00 2.44
N ALA A 39 1.99 -1.71 2.21
CA ALA A 39 2.43 -0.39 1.77
C ALA A 39 1.87 0.01 0.39
N VAL A 40 1.83 -0.94 -0.57
CA VAL A 40 1.26 -0.69 -1.89
C VAL A 40 -0.26 -0.58 -1.84
N ARG A 41 -0.95 -1.44 -1.09
CA ARG A 41 -2.41 -1.33 -0.90
C ARG A 41 -2.77 0.04 -0.35
N ALA A 42 -2.03 0.50 0.66
CA ALA A 42 -2.22 1.82 1.25
C ALA A 42 -2.10 2.95 0.21
N HIS A 43 -1.10 2.88 -0.66
CA HIS A 43 -0.90 3.86 -1.72
C HIS A 43 -2.02 3.85 -2.77
N LEU A 44 -2.47 2.65 -3.18
CA LEU A 44 -3.58 2.52 -4.13
C LEU A 44 -4.89 3.06 -3.56
N LEU A 45 -5.18 2.79 -2.28
CA LEU A 45 -6.35 3.32 -1.58
C LEU A 45 -6.29 4.84 -1.44
N GLU A 46 -5.10 5.39 -1.17
CA GLU A 46 -4.89 6.84 -1.17
C GLU A 46 -5.23 7.46 -2.53
N MET A 47 -4.75 6.86 -3.63
CA MET A 47 -5.08 7.34 -4.98
C MET A 47 -6.58 7.16 -5.32
N ALA A 48 -7.23 6.14 -4.78
CA ALA A 48 -8.67 5.90 -4.96
C ALA A 48 -9.54 6.87 -4.12
N GLY A 49 -8.94 7.67 -3.24
CA GLY A 49 -9.65 8.55 -2.31
C GLY A 49 -10.13 7.86 -1.03
N ASP A 50 -9.87 6.56 -0.84
CA ASP A 50 -10.13 5.88 0.42
C ASP A 50 -9.02 6.16 1.43
N THR A 51 -9.11 7.34 2.04
CA THR A 51 -8.16 7.80 3.05
C THR A 51 -8.15 6.92 4.30
N GLN A 52 -9.29 6.35 4.70
CA GLN A 52 -9.37 5.52 5.91
C GLN A 52 -8.67 4.19 5.71
N GLY A 53 -8.94 3.51 4.59
CA GLY A 53 -8.25 2.28 4.21
C GLY A 53 -6.75 2.51 4.03
N ALA A 54 -6.36 3.62 3.38
CA ALA A 54 -4.95 3.98 3.21
C ALA A 54 -4.21 4.12 4.55
N ILE A 55 -4.78 4.85 5.51
CA ILE A 55 -4.18 5.03 6.85
C ILE A 55 -3.99 3.69 7.56
N ALA A 56 -4.99 2.80 7.51
CA ALA A 56 -4.94 1.51 8.17
C ALA A 56 -3.77 0.67 7.62
N HIS A 57 -3.67 0.53 6.30
CA HIS A 57 -2.61 -0.26 5.69
C HIS A 57 -1.22 0.37 5.83
N TYR A 58 -1.09 1.70 5.79
CA TYR A 58 0.19 2.36 6.07
C TYR A 58 0.70 2.06 7.47
N ARG A 59 -0.20 2.01 8.48
CA ARG A 59 0.16 1.67 9.86
C ARG A 59 0.59 0.21 9.99
N ILE A 60 -0.11 -0.72 9.34
CA ILE A 60 0.24 -2.15 9.36
C ILE A 60 1.63 -2.34 8.72
N ALA A 61 1.86 -1.74 7.57
CA ALA A 61 3.16 -1.78 6.90
C ALA A 61 4.28 -1.21 7.79
N ALA A 62 4.04 -0.07 8.45
CA ALA A 62 4.99 0.56 9.35
C ALA A 62 5.34 -0.31 10.58
N GLN A 63 4.37 -1.05 11.12
CA GLN A 63 4.60 -1.95 12.25
C GLN A 63 5.42 -3.19 11.87
N ARG A 64 5.30 -3.65 10.62
CA ARG A 64 5.90 -4.90 10.14
C ARG A 64 7.25 -4.72 9.45
N THR A 65 7.58 -3.52 8.96
CA THR A 65 8.90 -3.27 8.39
C THR A 65 9.99 -3.28 9.48
N ARG A 66 11.15 -3.84 9.13
CA ARG A 66 12.37 -3.83 9.96
C ARG A 66 13.23 -2.59 9.69
N SER A 67 12.91 -1.83 8.65
CA SER A 67 13.65 -0.62 8.26
C SER A 67 13.11 0.60 9.00
N ILE A 68 13.94 1.21 9.84
CA ILE A 68 13.58 2.43 10.59
C ILE A 68 13.22 3.58 9.64
N PRO A 69 14.00 3.90 8.59
CA PRO A 69 13.62 4.94 7.63
C PRO A 69 12.28 4.70 6.95
N GLU A 70 12.01 3.44 6.56
CA GLU A 70 10.75 3.06 5.93
C GLU A 70 9.57 3.20 6.89
N ARG A 71 9.74 2.76 8.15
CA ARG A 71 8.73 2.94 9.19
C ARG A 71 8.37 4.41 9.40
N HIS A 72 9.36 5.29 9.44
CA HIS A 72 9.13 6.73 9.56
C HIS A 72 8.37 7.28 8.36
N TYR A 73 8.76 6.90 7.14
CA TYR A 73 8.07 7.29 5.92
C TYR A 73 6.59 6.88 5.92
N LEU A 74 6.30 5.61 6.21
CA LEU A 74 4.94 5.06 6.22
C LEU A 74 4.08 5.71 7.31
N THR A 75 4.65 5.92 8.51
CA THR A 75 3.96 6.60 9.62
C THR A 75 3.66 8.06 9.27
N ALA A 76 4.61 8.79 8.67
CA ALA A 76 4.40 10.16 8.24
C ALA A 76 3.32 10.27 7.15
N ARG A 77 3.26 9.29 6.23
CA ARG A 77 2.19 9.24 5.21
C ARG A 77 0.81 9.05 5.84
N ALA A 78 0.68 8.11 6.78
CA ALA A 78 -0.56 7.90 7.53
C ALA A 78 -0.98 9.14 8.34
N ALA A 79 -0.03 9.85 8.95
CA ALA A 79 -0.30 11.08 9.70
C ALA A 79 -0.83 12.19 8.79
N ARG A 80 -0.18 12.44 7.65
CA ARG A 80 -0.63 13.45 6.67
C ARG A 80 -2.05 13.19 6.17
N LEU A 81 -2.39 11.93 5.91
CA LEU A 81 -3.74 11.56 5.47
C LEU A 81 -4.79 11.75 6.56
N LYS A 82 -4.41 11.65 7.83
CA LYS A 82 -5.31 11.94 8.96
C LYS A 82 -5.60 13.44 9.11
N ASP A 83 -4.63 14.29 8.80
CA ASP A 83 -4.74 15.76 8.91
C ASP A 83 -5.59 16.40 7.81
N HIS A 84 -5.66 15.79 6.62
CA HIS A 84 -6.47 16.30 5.49
C HIS A 84 -7.96 15.91 5.55
N ARG A 85 -8.52 15.70 6.75
CA ARG A 85 -9.92 15.26 6.97
C ARG A 85 -10.84 16.36 7.49
#